data_AF-A0A1I7VD52-F1
#
_entry.id   AF-A0A1I7VD52-F1
#
_cell.length_a   1.000
_cell.length_b   1.000
_cell.length_c   1.000
_cell.angle_alpha   90.00
_cell.angle_beta   90.00
_cell.angle_gamma   90.00
#
_symmetry.space_group_name_H-M   'P 1'
#
loop_
_entity.id
_entity.type
_entity.pdbx_description
1 polymer ?
#
loop_
_entity_poly.entity_id
_entity_poly.type
_entity_poly.pdbx_seq_one_letter_code
_entity_poly.pdbx_strand_id
1 'polypeptide(L)'
;MDDFHHETHLNRVTGESEEDRLTRSLITCAKFYENHWEQFAIIPIIVCGTAVSKDRLKKQFENVFTLQEYIEGMEDNADLLDKLAVYSAESEGRGRILFPEYLAHDVIQNGIRSGKFKKATFQVSRENYTEAYVHVDEGTTWFIQGRINMNRAVNGDTVAVELLPESEWTCPQKIIRLRDVEEIEKKDAVDKEDDKDEEQIELKKPRMEDKIPSARVVGIVKRNWRQYCGMILQPAVKDSTRVLFAAAERLIPRIRIETRQAEHLTGKRIIVAIDNWPRDSRYPVGHYVRSIGVAGDRETENEVLLLEHDVPHGPFSDAVYACLPRIPWQMPDENHRKDLRSLTICSVDPPGCTDIDDAFHCIQIASDRYENT
;
A
#
# COMPACT_ATOMS: atom_id res chain seq x y z
N MET A 1 -17.84 14.19 -19.44
CA MET A 1 -19.01 14.32 -18.55
C MET A 1 -20.25 14.07 -19.39
N ASP A 2 -20.64 12.80 -19.48
CA ASP A 2 -21.76 12.31 -20.30
C ASP A 2 -23.12 12.77 -19.80
N ASP A 3 -23.31 12.86 -18.49
CA ASP A 3 -24.54 13.34 -17.85
C ASP A 3 -24.87 14.82 -18.18
N PHE A 4 -23.89 15.61 -18.64
CA PHE A 4 -24.09 17.02 -18.97
C PHE A 4 -24.08 17.29 -20.49
N HIS A 5 -23.90 16.26 -21.30
CA HIS A 5 -23.83 16.39 -22.74
C HIS A 5 -25.16 15.99 -23.38
N HIS A 6 -25.73 16.90 -24.17
CA HIS A 6 -27.09 16.78 -24.70
C HIS A 6 -27.36 15.51 -25.54
N GLU A 7 -26.35 14.95 -26.21
CA GLU A 7 -26.49 13.73 -27.02
C GLU A 7 -26.29 12.43 -26.22
N THR A 8 -25.68 12.49 -25.04
CA THR A 8 -25.37 11.31 -24.22
C THR A 8 -26.15 11.26 -22.92
N HIS A 9 -26.78 12.37 -22.50
CA HIS A 9 -27.58 12.45 -21.30
C HIS A 9 -28.82 11.57 -21.40
N LEU A 10 -29.02 10.71 -20.40
CA LEU A 10 -30.10 9.75 -20.36
C LEU A 10 -31.22 10.14 -19.41
N ASN A 11 -32.45 10.08 -19.92
CA ASN A 11 -33.64 10.14 -19.07
C ASN A 11 -33.76 8.87 -18.20
N ARG A 12 -34.29 9.04 -16.99
CA ARG A 12 -34.59 7.92 -16.08
C ARG A 12 -35.78 7.13 -16.61
N VAL A 13 -35.67 5.80 -16.63
CA VAL A 13 -36.75 4.89 -17.01
C VAL A 13 -37.38 4.32 -15.73
N THR A 14 -38.72 4.30 -15.68
CA THR A 14 -39.45 3.80 -14.49
C THR A 14 -39.19 2.31 -14.29
N GLY A 15 -38.72 1.93 -13.10
CA GLY A 15 -38.41 0.54 -12.75
C GLY A 15 -37.02 0.05 -13.19
N GLU A 16 -36.19 0.91 -13.79
CA GLU A 16 -34.81 0.61 -14.14
C GLU A 16 -33.92 0.62 -12.88
N SER A 17 -33.03 -0.37 -12.76
CA SER A 17 -32.02 -0.39 -11.70
C SER A 17 -30.91 0.64 -11.99
N GLU A 18 -30.19 1.07 -10.96
CA GLU A 18 -29.05 1.98 -11.19
C GLU A 18 -27.95 1.33 -12.06
N GLU A 19 -27.73 0.02 -11.91
CA GLU A 19 -26.73 -0.71 -12.71
C GLU A 19 -27.10 -0.74 -14.20
N ASP A 20 -28.38 -0.95 -14.51
CA ASP A 20 -28.88 -0.95 -15.88
C ASP A 20 -28.77 0.44 -16.51
N ARG A 21 -29.09 1.50 -15.73
CA ARG A 21 -28.92 2.90 -16.17
C ARG A 21 -27.47 3.21 -16.51
N LEU A 22 -26.53 2.83 -15.64
CA LEU A 22 -25.09 3.06 -15.85
C LEU A 22 -24.59 2.29 -17.08
N THR A 23 -25.03 1.04 -17.23
CA THR A 23 -24.71 0.22 -18.41
C THR A 23 -25.21 0.89 -19.69
N ARG A 24 -26.44 1.42 -19.69
CA ARG A 24 -27.01 2.14 -20.83
C ARG A 24 -26.27 3.45 -21.11
N SER A 25 -25.82 4.18 -20.08
CA SER A 25 -25.01 5.40 -20.24
C SER A 25 -23.70 5.10 -20.94
N LEU A 26 -22.99 4.06 -20.48
CA LEU A 26 -21.73 3.62 -21.06
C LEU A 26 -21.87 3.26 -22.54
N ILE A 27 -22.90 2.50 -22.90
CA ILE A 27 -23.16 2.10 -24.30
C ILE A 27 -23.51 3.31 -25.17
N THR A 28 -24.32 4.24 -24.65
CA THR A 28 -24.69 5.47 -25.37
C THR A 28 -23.45 6.31 -25.66
N CYS A 29 -22.55 6.44 -24.68
CA CYS A 29 -21.27 7.13 -24.86
C CYS A 29 -20.38 6.42 -25.89
N ALA A 30 -20.26 5.09 -25.83
CA ALA A 30 -19.46 4.33 -26.77
C ALA A 30 -19.94 4.51 -28.22
N LYS A 31 -21.25 4.48 -28.46
CA LYS A 31 -21.87 4.74 -29.77
C LYS A 31 -21.69 6.18 -30.23
N PHE A 32 -21.79 7.14 -29.31
CA PHE A 32 -21.50 8.54 -29.61
C PHE A 32 -20.06 8.70 -30.10
N TYR A 33 -19.08 8.12 -29.39
CA TYR A 33 -17.68 8.19 -29.80
C TYR A 33 -17.42 7.44 -31.11
N GLU A 34 -18.10 6.33 -31.36
CA GLU A 34 -17.96 5.55 -32.61
C GLU A 34 -18.36 6.41 -33.81
N ASN A 35 -19.49 7.10 -33.71
CA ASN A 35 -19.96 8.02 -34.75
C ASN A 35 -19.11 9.29 -34.83
N HIS A 36 -18.75 9.88 -33.68
CA HIS A 36 -18.00 11.14 -33.64
C HIS A 36 -16.56 10.99 -34.15
N TRP A 37 -15.96 9.82 -33.94
CA TRP A 37 -14.59 9.53 -34.34
C TRP A 37 -14.43 8.76 -35.65
N GLU A 38 -15.51 8.50 -36.37
CA GLU A 38 -15.50 7.80 -37.66
C GLU A 38 -14.47 8.39 -38.64
N GLN A 39 -14.30 9.72 -38.62
CA GLN A 39 -13.36 10.44 -39.50
C GLN A 39 -11.89 10.36 -39.06
N PHE A 40 -11.61 10.00 -37.81
CA PHE A 40 -10.26 10.00 -37.24
C PHE A 40 -9.63 8.60 -37.20
N ALA A 41 -10.32 7.57 -37.70
CA ALA A 41 -9.90 6.17 -37.63
C ALA A 41 -9.59 5.71 -36.18
N ILE A 42 -10.29 6.27 -35.19
CA ILE A 42 -10.19 5.89 -33.78
C ILE A 42 -11.37 4.97 -33.45
N ILE A 43 -11.08 3.79 -32.91
CA ILE A 43 -12.08 2.80 -32.55
C ILE A 43 -12.31 2.86 -31.03
N PRO A 44 -13.50 3.24 -30.55
CA PRO A 44 -13.81 3.17 -29.13
C PRO A 44 -13.97 1.71 -28.69
N ILE A 45 -13.41 1.38 -27.53
CA ILE A 45 -13.43 0.05 -26.94
C ILE A 45 -13.98 0.15 -25.52
N ILE A 46 -14.84 -0.80 -25.13
CA ILE A 46 -15.29 -0.95 -23.75
C ILE A 46 -14.50 -2.09 -23.09
N VAL A 47 -13.81 -1.78 -22.00
CA VAL A 47 -13.11 -2.76 -21.16
C VAL A 47 -13.94 -3.04 -19.92
N CYS A 48 -14.15 -4.31 -19.60
CA CYS A 48 -14.94 -4.73 -18.43
C CYS A 48 -14.22 -5.79 -17.59
N GLY A 49 -14.65 -5.95 -16.33
CA GLY A 49 -13.97 -6.82 -15.37
C GLY A 49 -14.33 -8.30 -15.43
N THR A 50 -15.49 -8.67 -15.99
CA THR A 50 -15.98 -10.07 -15.96
C THR A 50 -16.51 -10.51 -17.32
N ALA A 51 -16.43 -11.83 -17.58
CA ALA A 51 -16.99 -12.43 -18.78
C ALA A 51 -18.53 -12.24 -18.89
N VAL A 52 -19.24 -12.27 -17.75
CA VAL A 52 -20.69 -12.03 -17.70
C VAL A 52 -21.03 -10.61 -18.15
N SER A 53 -20.30 -9.61 -17.67
CA SER A 53 -20.48 -8.21 -18.09
C SER A 53 -20.14 -8.03 -19.56
N LYS A 54 -19.09 -8.69 -20.06
CA LYS A 54 -18.73 -8.71 -21.48
C LYS A 54 -19.89 -9.22 -22.33
N ASP A 55 -20.45 -10.38 -22.01
CA ASP A 55 -21.54 -10.98 -22.79
C ASP A 55 -22.81 -10.13 -22.79
N ARG A 56 -23.07 -9.41 -21.69
CA ARG A 56 -24.20 -8.46 -21.60
C ARG A 56 -23.98 -7.25 -22.51
N LEU A 57 -22.80 -6.64 -22.45
CA LEU A 57 -22.43 -5.44 -23.21
C LEU A 57 -22.29 -5.74 -24.71
N LYS A 58 -21.72 -6.91 -25.05
CA LYS A 58 -21.44 -7.34 -26.43
C LYS A 58 -22.71 -7.47 -27.28
N LYS A 59 -23.88 -7.65 -26.65
CA LYS A 59 -25.19 -7.64 -27.33
C LYS A 59 -25.58 -6.29 -27.92
N GLN A 60 -25.02 -5.19 -27.42
CA GLN A 60 -25.40 -3.83 -27.81
C GLN A 60 -24.26 -3.02 -28.42
N PHE A 61 -23.01 -3.46 -28.25
CA PHE A 61 -21.80 -2.84 -28.77
C PHE A 61 -20.75 -3.92 -29.08
N GLU A 62 -20.10 -3.90 -30.23
CA GLU A 62 -19.27 -5.02 -30.70
C GLU A 62 -17.89 -5.09 -30.02
N ASN A 63 -17.23 -3.94 -29.86
CA ASN A 63 -15.86 -3.82 -29.35
C ASN A 63 -15.80 -3.84 -27.82
N VAL A 64 -16.10 -5.00 -27.24
CA VAL A 64 -16.08 -5.23 -25.79
C VAL A 64 -15.10 -6.35 -25.45
N PHE A 65 -14.15 -6.04 -24.56
CA PHE A 65 -13.13 -6.97 -24.09
C PHE A 65 -13.13 -7.05 -22.57
N THR A 66 -12.70 -8.19 -22.03
CA THR A 66 -12.30 -8.21 -20.63
C THR A 66 -10.95 -7.50 -20.46
N LEU A 67 -10.64 -7.03 -19.26
CA LEU A 67 -9.33 -6.45 -18.97
C LEU A 67 -8.18 -7.42 -19.33
N GLN A 68 -8.39 -8.72 -19.09
CA GLN A 68 -7.44 -9.76 -19.45
C GLN A 68 -7.19 -9.82 -20.96
N GLU A 69 -8.25 -9.98 -21.75
CA GLU A 69 -8.14 -10.10 -23.21
C GLU A 69 -7.54 -8.85 -23.84
N TYR A 70 -7.87 -7.68 -23.29
CA TYR A 70 -7.34 -6.41 -23.76
C TYR A 70 -5.82 -6.32 -23.57
N ILE A 71 -5.32 -6.75 -22.40
CA ILE A 71 -3.88 -6.78 -22.11
C ILE A 71 -3.16 -7.85 -22.93
N GLU A 72 -3.76 -9.04 -23.09
CA GLU A 72 -3.20 -10.13 -23.91
C GLU A 72 -3.01 -9.71 -25.38
N GLY A 73 -3.84 -8.80 -25.89
CA GLY A 73 -3.72 -8.24 -27.24
C GLY A 73 -2.69 -7.13 -27.41
N MET A 74 -2.05 -6.63 -26.34
CA MET A 74 -1.02 -5.59 -26.42
C MET A 74 0.37 -6.15 -26.71
N GLU A 75 1.18 -5.37 -27.43
CA GLU A 75 2.63 -5.57 -27.49
C GLU A 75 3.26 -5.23 -26.11
N ASP A 76 4.35 -5.91 -25.72
CA ASP A 76 5.04 -5.73 -24.43
C ASP A 76 4.16 -5.82 -23.17
N ASN A 77 3.28 -6.82 -23.11
CA ASN A 77 2.28 -6.98 -22.05
C ASN A 77 2.73 -7.77 -20.80
N ALA A 78 3.98 -8.24 -20.73
CA ALA A 78 4.45 -9.11 -19.65
C ALA A 78 4.25 -8.50 -18.25
N ASP A 79 4.63 -7.23 -18.09
CA ASP A 79 4.48 -6.49 -16.83
C ASP A 79 3.01 -6.25 -16.45
N LEU A 80 2.13 -6.13 -17.44
CA LEU A 80 0.69 -5.93 -17.23
C LEU A 80 -0.02 -7.24 -16.88
N LEU A 81 0.42 -8.36 -17.47
CA LEU A 81 -0.11 -9.69 -17.15
C LEU A 81 0.26 -10.11 -15.71
N ASP A 82 1.46 -9.80 -15.25
CA ASP A 82 1.86 -10.02 -13.86
C ASP A 82 1.01 -9.20 -12.88
N LYS A 83 0.57 -7.99 -13.27
CA LYS A 83 -0.38 -7.17 -12.49
C LYS A 83 -1.80 -7.76 -12.46
N LEU A 84 -2.18 -8.54 -13.46
CA LEU A 84 -3.53 -9.10 -13.59
C LEU A 84 -3.68 -10.48 -12.95
N ALA A 85 -2.63 -11.31 -12.95
CA ALA A 85 -2.66 -12.72 -12.51
C ALA A 85 -3.27 -12.94 -11.11
N VAL A 86 -3.19 -11.93 -10.24
CA VAL A 86 -3.80 -11.91 -8.90
C VAL A 86 -5.31 -12.15 -8.94
N TYR A 87 -6.04 -11.54 -9.88
CA TYR A 87 -7.50 -11.63 -9.94
C TYR A 87 -8.00 -13.01 -10.39
N SER A 88 -7.21 -13.74 -11.17
CA SER A 88 -7.54 -15.11 -11.59
C SER A 88 -7.32 -16.16 -10.50
N ALA A 89 -6.38 -15.92 -9.58
CA ALA A 89 -6.01 -16.87 -8.53
C ALA A 89 -7.04 -16.96 -7.39
N GLU A 90 -7.96 -16.00 -7.26
CA GLU A 90 -9.01 -16.00 -6.23
C GLU A 90 -10.07 -17.11 -6.43
N SER A 91 -10.13 -17.75 -7.61
CA SER A 91 -11.22 -18.70 -7.95
C SER A 91 -10.99 -20.15 -7.51
N GLU A 92 -9.78 -20.53 -7.08
CA GLU A 92 -9.48 -21.92 -6.68
C GLU A 92 -9.43 -22.10 -5.16
N GLY A 93 -10.57 -21.89 -4.49
CA GLY A 93 -10.74 -22.08 -3.03
C GLY A 93 -10.65 -23.55 -2.58
N ARG A 94 -9.48 -24.18 -2.71
CA ARG A 94 -9.21 -25.58 -2.33
C ARG A 94 -8.40 -25.72 -1.02
N GLY A 95 -8.01 -24.63 -0.37
CA GLY A 95 -7.16 -24.65 0.83
C GLY A 95 -7.91 -24.84 2.16
N ARG A 96 -7.22 -25.37 3.17
CA ARG A 96 -7.69 -25.40 4.57
C ARG A 96 -7.84 -23.97 5.08
N ILE A 97 -8.98 -23.63 5.68
CA ILE A 97 -9.21 -22.30 6.27
C ILE A 97 -8.26 -22.11 7.46
N LEU A 98 -7.38 -21.11 7.38
CA LEU A 98 -6.38 -20.79 8.39
C LEU A 98 -6.84 -19.68 9.34
N PHE A 99 -7.64 -18.73 8.83
CA PHE A 99 -8.04 -17.54 9.58
C PHE A 99 -9.56 -17.41 9.77
N PRO A 100 -10.00 -16.85 10.90
CA PRO A 100 -11.40 -16.50 11.13
C PRO A 100 -11.93 -15.51 10.09
N GLU A 101 -13.22 -15.57 9.82
CA GLU A 101 -13.89 -14.58 8.99
C GLU A 101 -13.95 -13.23 9.70
N TYR A 102 -13.94 -12.14 8.94
CA TYR A 102 -14.25 -10.85 9.51
C TYR A 102 -15.75 -10.71 9.70
N LEU A 103 -16.13 -10.04 10.77
CA LEU A 103 -17.54 -9.69 10.98
C LEU A 103 -18.00 -8.70 9.90
N ALA A 104 -19.30 -8.76 9.59
CA ALA A 104 -19.90 -7.82 8.65
C ALA A 104 -19.77 -6.37 9.15
N HIS A 105 -19.71 -5.43 8.21
CA HIS A 105 -19.43 -4.02 8.52
C HIS A 105 -20.44 -3.43 9.51
N ASP A 106 -21.72 -3.73 9.36
CA ASP A 106 -22.81 -3.31 10.25
C ASP A 106 -22.63 -3.85 11.68
N VAL A 107 -22.25 -5.13 11.82
CA VAL A 107 -21.97 -5.77 13.11
C VAL A 107 -20.77 -5.12 13.80
N ILE A 108 -19.72 -4.80 13.04
CA ILE A 108 -18.54 -4.07 13.57
C ILE A 108 -18.95 -2.69 14.05
N GLN A 109 -19.66 -1.92 13.22
CA GLN A 109 -20.10 -0.55 13.57
C GLN A 109 -21.01 -0.53 14.79
N ASN A 110 -21.99 -1.44 14.86
CA ASN A 110 -22.89 -1.57 16.00
C ASN A 110 -22.14 -2.02 17.26
N GLY A 111 -21.17 -2.93 17.12
CA GLY A 111 -20.32 -3.39 18.22
C GLY A 111 -19.37 -2.31 18.75
N ILE A 112 -18.89 -1.41 17.89
CA ILE A 112 -18.12 -0.23 18.29
C ILE A 112 -19.01 0.74 19.06
N ARG A 113 -20.23 1.03 18.56
CA ARG A 113 -21.18 1.94 19.22
C ARG A 113 -21.65 1.41 20.58
N SER A 114 -21.81 0.10 20.72
CA SER A 114 -22.19 -0.52 22.00
C SER A 114 -21.01 -0.71 22.96
N GLY A 115 -19.78 -0.42 22.54
CA GLY A 115 -18.56 -0.60 23.33
C GLY A 115 -18.08 -2.06 23.42
N LYS A 116 -18.74 -3.01 22.75
CA LYS A 116 -18.30 -4.41 22.69
C LYS A 116 -16.97 -4.56 21.95
N PHE A 117 -16.82 -3.83 20.84
CA PHE A 117 -15.58 -3.75 20.09
C PHE A 117 -14.97 -2.37 20.29
N LYS A 118 -13.65 -2.30 20.21
CA LYS A 118 -12.95 -1.03 20.20
C LYS A 118 -12.20 -0.86 18.89
N LYS A 119 -12.20 0.37 18.38
CA LYS A 119 -11.39 0.77 17.23
C LYS A 119 -9.99 1.06 17.75
N ALA A 120 -8.96 0.53 17.09
CA ALA A 120 -7.58 0.69 17.55
C ALA A 120 -6.59 0.69 16.37
N THR A 121 -5.41 1.28 16.59
CA THR A 121 -4.27 1.17 15.65
C THR A 121 -3.47 -0.08 15.97
N PHE A 122 -3.27 -0.95 14.97
CA PHE A 122 -2.55 -2.21 15.09
C PHE A 122 -1.05 -2.02 14.85
N GLN A 123 -0.22 -2.42 15.81
CA GLN A 123 1.23 -2.27 15.73
C GLN A 123 1.91 -3.61 16.03
N VAL A 124 2.65 -4.13 15.06
CA VAL A 124 3.41 -5.39 15.21
C VAL A 124 4.67 -5.13 16.03
N SER A 125 5.06 -6.08 16.88
CA SER A 125 6.31 -5.98 17.64
C SER A 125 7.52 -6.08 16.70
N ARG A 126 8.50 -5.19 16.88
CA ARG A 126 9.79 -5.25 16.17
C ARG A 126 10.64 -6.45 16.59
N GLU A 127 10.37 -7.03 17.75
CA GLU A 127 11.12 -8.14 18.32
C GLU A 127 10.49 -9.49 18.02
N ASN A 128 9.15 -9.55 17.88
CA ASN A 128 8.42 -10.79 17.65
C ASN A 128 7.27 -10.58 16.66
N TYR A 129 7.40 -11.13 15.44
CA TYR A 129 6.38 -10.96 14.41
C TYR A 129 5.04 -11.68 14.72
N THR A 130 5.00 -12.54 15.75
CA THR A 130 3.78 -13.20 16.24
C THR A 130 3.08 -12.43 17.36
N GLU A 131 3.60 -11.25 17.69
CA GLU A 131 3.10 -10.38 18.75
C GLU A 131 2.76 -9.01 18.17
N ALA A 132 1.66 -8.44 18.65
CA ALA A 132 1.25 -7.10 18.31
C ALA A 132 0.59 -6.42 19.51
N TYR A 133 0.52 -5.10 19.42
CA TYR A 133 -0.15 -4.22 20.36
C TYR A 133 -1.20 -3.43 19.60
N VAL A 134 -2.33 -3.19 20.25
CA VAL A 134 -3.38 -2.33 19.71
C VAL A 134 -3.60 -1.14 20.62
N HIS A 135 -3.49 0.05 20.05
CA HIS A 135 -3.66 1.32 20.74
C HIS A 135 -5.07 1.81 20.52
N VAL A 136 -5.88 1.73 21.57
CA VAL A 136 -7.32 1.96 21.53
C VAL A 136 -7.63 3.45 21.68
N ASP A 137 -7.20 4.02 22.82
CA ASP A 137 -7.40 5.41 23.24
C ASP A 137 -6.07 5.89 23.86
N GLU A 138 -5.94 7.19 24.16
CA GLU A 138 -4.75 7.75 24.82
C GLU A 138 -4.47 7.04 26.16
N GLY A 139 -3.52 6.09 26.14
CA GLY A 139 -3.06 5.34 27.31
C GLY A 139 -3.58 3.91 27.43
N THR A 140 -4.56 3.46 26.64
CA THR A 140 -5.03 2.06 26.69
C THR A 140 -4.43 1.24 25.56
N THR A 141 -3.63 0.24 25.93
CA THR A 141 -3.01 -0.70 24.99
C THR A 141 -3.42 -2.13 25.35
N TRP A 142 -3.85 -2.91 24.36
CA TRP A 142 -4.08 -4.35 24.52
C TRP A 142 -3.08 -5.16 23.71
N PHE A 143 -2.79 -6.35 24.20
CA PHE A 143 -1.85 -7.26 23.59
C PHE A 143 -2.55 -8.25 22.66
N ILE A 144 -1.90 -8.62 21.55
CA ILE A 144 -2.41 -9.61 20.61
C ILE A 144 -1.29 -10.60 20.33
N GLN A 145 -1.49 -11.86 20.73
CA GLN A 145 -0.57 -12.95 20.46
C GLN A 145 -1.16 -13.89 19.39
N GLY A 146 -0.32 -14.23 18.43
CA GLY A 146 -0.55 -15.32 17.49
C GLY A 146 -1.33 -14.90 16.25
N ARG A 147 -1.08 -15.64 15.17
CA ARG A 147 -1.61 -15.34 13.82
C ARG A 147 -3.13 -15.30 13.78
N ILE A 148 -3.80 -16.19 14.52
CA ILE A 148 -5.26 -16.28 14.56
C ILE A 148 -5.86 -15.01 15.17
N ASN A 149 -5.29 -14.51 16.28
CA ASN A 149 -5.79 -13.30 16.95
C ASN A 149 -5.38 -12.01 16.22
N MET A 150 -4.22 -11.99 15.56
CA MET A 150 -3.83 -10.88 14.67
C MET A 150 -4.73 -10.81 13.43
N ASN A 151 -5.30 -11.95 13.00
CA ASN A 151 -6.32 -12.09 11.98
C ASN A 151 -6.09 -11.23 10.72
N ARG A 152 -5.01 -11.52 9.98
CA ARG A 152 -4.68 -10.86 8.69
C ARG A 152 -4.61 -9.32 8.76
N ALA A 153 -4.32 -8.74 9.93
CA ALA A 153 -3.97 -7.33 10.08
C ALA A 153 -2.52 -7.06 9.68
N VAL A 154 -2.26 -5.89 9.10
CA VAL A 154 -0.92 -5.40 8.74
C VAL A 154 -0.56 -4.23 9.65
N ASN A 155 0.73 -4.06 9.93
CA ASN A 155 1.23 -2.97 10.77
C ASN A 155 0.71 -1.59 10.30
N GLY A 156 0.13 -0.82 11.22
CA GLY A 156 -0.50 0.47 10.97
C GLY A 156 -1.99 0.40 10.59
N ASP A 157 -2.56 -0.80 10.38
CA ASP A 157 -3.99 -0.94 10.11
C ASP A 157 -4.83 -0.38 11.26
N THR A 158 -5.97 0.21 10.92
CA THR A 158 -7.02 0.51 11.91
C THR A 158 -7.97 -0.68 12.00
N VAL A 159 -8.02 -1.30 13.17
CA VAL A 159 -8.71 -2.57 13.40
C VAL A 159 -9.86 -2.42 14.40
N ALA A 160 -10.84 -3.31 14.30
CA ALA A 160 -11.84 -3.54 15.33
C ALA A 160 -11.39 -4.73 16.18
N VAL A 161 -11.27 -4.53 17.49
CA VAL A 161 -10.76 -5.53 18.44
C VAL A 161 -11.79 -5.86 19.51
N GLU A 162 -11.80 -7.12 19.91
CA GLU A 162 -12.58 -7.65 21.02
C GLU A 162 -11.61 -8.11 22.12
N LEU A 163 -11.85 -7.66 23.35
CA LEU A 163 -11.07 -8.10 24.51
C LEU A 163 -11.41 -9.55 24.83
N LEU A 164 -10.39 -10.38 25.00
CA LEU A 164 -10.56 -11.78 25.38
C LEU A 164 -10.91 -11.91 26.87
N PRO A 165 -11.56 -13.01 27.29
CA PRO A 165 -11.74 -13.32 28.70
C PRO A 165 -10.40 -13.39 29.45
N GLU A 166 -10.37 -13.04 30.73
CA GLU A 166 -9.14 -13.06 31.56
C GLU A 166 -8.43 -14.42 31.59
N SER A 167 -9.18 -15.51 31.43
CA SER A 167 -8.63 -16.86 31.31
C SER A 167 -7.69 -17.02 30.11
N GLU A 168 -7.94 -16.29 29.03
CA GLU A 168 -7.21 -16.30 27.77
C GLU A 168 -6.17 -15.18 27.67
N TRP A 169 -6.02 -14.35 28.71
CA TRP A 169 -4.97 -13.34 28.72
C TRP A 169 -3.58 -13.99 28.71
N THR A 170 -2.69 -13.38 27.95
CA THR A 170 -1.32 -13.81 27.68
C THR A 170 -0.34 -12.69 28.03
N CYS A 171 0.96 -12.93 27.85
CA CYS A 171 1.99 -11.92 28.04
C CYS A 171 3.03 -12.00 26.92
N PRO A 172 3.77 -10.90 26.65
CA PRO A 172 4.83 -10.90 25.65
C PRO A 172 5.88 -11.95 25.97
N GLN A 173 6.34 -12.67 24.94
CA GLN A 173 7.42 -13.62 25.09
C GLN A 173 8.74 -12.87 25.18
N LYS A 174 9.59 -13.23 26.15
CA LYS A 174 10.95 -12.67 26.27
C LYS A 174 11.91 -13.32 25.26
N ILE A 175 11.46 -13.47 24.02
CA ILE A 175 12.18 -14.12 22.93
C ILE A 175 12.07 -13.23 21.70
N ILE A 176 13.23 -12.94 21.09
CA ILE A 176 13.30 -12.28 19.80
C ILE A 176 12.98 -13.33 18.73
N ARG A 177 11.87 -13.14 18.00
CA ARG A 177 11.46 -13.95 16.85
C ARG A 177 11.35 -13.06 15.62
N LEU A 178 12.40 -13.07 14.81
CA LEU A 178 12.45 -12.35 13.55
C LEU A 178 12.17 -13.30 12.39
N ARG A 179 11.28 -12.91 11.49
CA ARG A 179 10.84 -13.73 10.37
C ARG A 179 12.00 -14.13 9.44
N ASP A 180 12.88 -13.19 9.12
CA ASP A 180 14.05 -13.42 8.25
C ASP A 180 14.99 -14.48 8.85
N VAL A 181 15.17 -14.47 10.18
CA VAL A 181 16.08 -15.39 10.89
C VAL A 181 15.48 -16.80 10.93
N GLU A 182 14.20 -16.94 11.33
CA GLU A 182 13.54 -18.25 11.32
C GLU A 182 13.49 -18.88 9.91
N GLU A 183 13.34 -18.07 8.87
CA GLU A 183 13.34 -18.56 7.49
C GLU A 183 14.72 -19.05 7.03
N ILE A 184 15.81 -18.41 7.48
CA ILE A 184 17.18 -18.89 7.23
C ILE A 184 17.42 -20.21 7.96
N GLU A 185 17.09 -20.28 9.25
CA GLU A 185 17.25 -21.50 10.05
C GLU A 185 16.44 -22.68 9.49
N LYS A 186 15.23 -22.43 8.98
CA LYS A 186 14.37 -23.46 8.37
C LYS A 186 14.83 -23.89 6.98
N LYS A 187 15.49 -23.02 6.20
CA LYS A 187 16.04 -23.39 4.89
C LYS A 187 17.18 -24.41 5.00
N ASP A 188 17.93 -24.40 6.12
CA ASP A 188 18.97 -25.38 6.40
C ASP A 188 18.42 -26.72 6.92
N ALA A 189 17.13 -26.76 7.31
CA ALA A 189 16.40 -27.97 7.68
C ALA A 189 15.64 -28.54 6.46
N VAL A 190 16.38 -29.18 5.57
CA VAL A 190 15.89 -29.75 4.31
C VAL A 190 14.71 -30.73 4.52
N ASP A 191 13.65 -30.50 3.76
CA ASP A 191 12.56 -31.41 3.38
C ASP A 191 11.91 -32.22 4.51
N LYS A 192 10.97 -31.59 5.22
CA LYS A 192 9.69 -32.23 5.61
C LYS A 192 8.70 -31.21 6.15
N GLU A 193 7.52 -31.23 5.52
CA GLU A 193 6.22 -30.81 6.04
C GLU A 193 5.85 -29.32 5.90
N ASP A 194 5.27 -29.00 4.74
CA ASP A 194 4.26 -27.94 4.60
C ASP A 194 2.94 -28.24 5.35
N ASP A 195 2.88 -29.32 6.15
CA ASP A 195 1.66 -29.82 6.79
C ASP A 195 1.82 -30.20 8.28
N LYS A 196 2.94 -29.90 8.92
CA LYS A 196 2.96 -29.89 10.39
C LYS A 196 2.53 -28.50 10.84
N ASP A 197 1.24 -28.44 11.19
CA ASP A 197 0.67 -27.51 12.15
C ASP A 197 1.78 -27.03 13.08
N GLU A 198 1.98 -25.71 13.16
CA GLU A 198 2.93 -25.07 14.09
C GLU A 198 2.89 -25.88 15.38
N GLU A 199 3.94 -26.69 15.61
CA GLU A 199 4.10 -27.39 16.86
C GLU A 199 3.83 -26.33 17.90
N GLN A 200 2.80 -26.57 18.71
CA GLN A 200 2.63 -25.85 19.95
C GLN A 200 3.92 -26.14 20.70
N ILE A 201 4.94 -25.30 20.48
CA ILE A 201 6.08 -25.21 21.37
C ILE A 201 5.38 -25.02 22.71
N GLU A 202 5.47 -26.03 23.57
CA GLU A 202 4.90 -26.01 24.91
C GLU A 202 5.60 -24.90 25.68
N LEU A 203 5.15 -23.68 25.42
CA LEU A 203 5.61 -22.48 26.07
C LEU A 203 5.17 -22.60 27.51
N LYS A 204 6.10 -22.39 28.43
CA LYS A 204 5.79 -22.32 29.86
C LYS A 204 4.59 -21.38 30.03
N LYS A 205 3.48 -21.92 30.54
CA LYS A 205 2.28 -21.13 30.80
C LYS A 205 2.69 -19.94 31.66
N PRO A 206 2.41 -18.69 31.23
CA PRO A 206 2.78 -17.52 32.01
C PRO A 206 2.13 -17.58 33.38
N ARG A 207 2.82 -17.09 34.41
CA ARG A 207 2.23 -16.95 35.74
C ARG A 207 1.04 -16.00 35.66
N MET A 208 0.02 -16.21 36.50
CA MET A 208 -1.19 -15.39 36.46
C MET A 208 -0.90 -13.89 36.65
N GLU A 209 0.15 -13.57 37.42
CA GLU A 209 0.62 -12.22 37.73
C GLU A 209 1.24 -11.48 36.53
N ASP A 210 1.67 -12.19 35.49
CA ASP A 210 2.31 -11.61 34.30
C ASP A 210 1.33 -11.39 33.13
N LYS A 211 0.09 -11.86 33.26
CA LYS A 211 -0.92 -11.78 32.19
C LYS A 211 -1.38 -10.34 32.00
N ILE A 212 -1.38 -9.88 30.75
CA ILE A 212 -1.86 -8.55 30.37
C ILE A 212 -3.14 -8.65 29.52
N PRO A 213 -4.00 -7.62 29.53
CA PRO A 213 -5.21 -7.58 28.72
C PRO A 213 -4.94 -7.94 27.26
N SER A 214 -5.47 -9.10 26.85
CA SER A 214 -5.26 -9.65 25.51
C SER A 214 -6.53 -9.54 24.67
N ALA A 215 -6.37 -9.23 23.40
CA ALA A 215 -7.47 -9.01 22.47
C ALA A 215 -7.28 -9.83 21.18
N ARG A 216 -8.34 -9.89 20.38
CA ARG A 216 -8.31 -10.43 19.02
C ARG A 216 -8.91 -9.43 18.03
N VAL A 217 -8.39 -9.44 16.81
CA VAL A 217 -8.92 -8.66 15.69
C VAL A 217 -10.14 -9.38 15.11
N VAL A 218 -11.29 -8.72 15.13
CA VAL A 218 -12.56 -9.25 14.58
C VAL A 218 -12.89 -8.68 13.20
N GLY A 219 -12.19 -7.62 12.79
CA GLY A 219 -12.34 -7.00 11.49
C GLY A 219 -11.39 -5.83 11.28
N ILE A 220 -11.27 -5.41 10.03
CA ILE A 220 -10.42 -4.29 9.63
C ILE A 220 -11.33 -3.11 9.28
N VAL A 221 -11.13 -1.98 9.97
CA VAL A 221 -11.92 -0.75 9.76
C VAL A 221 -11.31 0.07 8.62
N LYS A 222 -9.99 0.17 8.58
CA LYS A 222 -9.24 0.86 7.52
C LYS A 222 -7.89 0.19 7.33
N ARG A 223 -7.57 -0.18 6.08
CA ARG A 223 -6.25 -0.69 5.70
C ARG A 223 -5.24 0.44 5.63
N ASN A 224 -4.01 0.16 6.02
CA ASN A 224 -2.83 1.01 5.85
C ASN A 224 -1.86 0.39 4.83
N TRP A 225 -2.41 -0.23 3.80
CA TRP A 225 -1.61 -0.78 2.71
C TRP A 225 -1.03 0.32 1.85
N ARG A 226 0.22 0.13 1.46
CA ARG A 226 0.95 1.01 0.54
C ARG A 226 1.77 0.16 -0.40
N GLN A 227 2.49 0.82 -1.29
CA GLN A 227 3.54 0.18 -2.06
C GLN A 227 4.73 -0.12 -1.15
N TYR A 228 5.18 -1.37 -1.14
CA TYR A 228 6.29 -1.85 -0.33
C TYR A 228 7.49 -2.14 -1.22
N CYS A 229 8.65 -1.61 -0.86
CA CYS A 229 9.92 -1.91 -1.48
C CYS A 229 10.53 -3.14 -0.81
N GLY A 230 11.24 -3.95 -1.58
CA GLY A 230 11.81 -5.19 -1.07
C GLY A 230 12.44 -6.02 -2.16
N MET A 231 12.51 -7.32 -1.93
CA MET A 231 13.10 -8.26 -2.88
C MET A 231 12.36 -9.60 -2.86
N ILE A 232 12.44 -10.34 -3.97
CA ILE A 232 11.93 -11.71 -4.00
C ILE A 232 12.90 -12.65 -3.29
N LEU A 233 12.33 -13.57 -2.52
CA LEU A 233 13.04 -14.70 -1.97
C LEU A 233 13.21 -15.74 -3.08
N GLN A 234 14.38 -16.38 -3.15
CA GLN A 234 14.62 -17.44 -4.10
C GLN A 234 13.53 -18.53 -3.98
N PRO A 235 12.84 -18.87 -5.07
CA PRO A 235 11.81 -19.90 -5.04
C PRO A 235 12.41 -21.26 -4.69
N ALA A 236 11.70 -22.03 -3.86
CA ALA A 236 12.11 -23.39 -3.50
C ALA A 236 12.07 -24.35 -4.70
N VAL A 237 11.15 -24.09 -5.64
CA VAL A 237 10.97 -24.87 -6.87
C VAL A 237 11.40 -24.03 -8.05
N LYS A 238 12.37 -24.54 -8.82
CA LYS A 238 12.78 -23.92 -10.10
C LYS A 238 11.56 -23.86 -11.04
N ASP A 239 11.39 -22.75 -11.73
CA ASP A 239 10.26 -22.44 -12.64
C ASP A 239 8.89 -22.20 -11.98
N SER A 240 8.81 -22.10 -10.65
CA SER A 240 7.56 -21.67 -9.99
C SER A 240 7.25 -20.21 -10.32
N THR A 241 6.04 -19.96 -10.86
CA THR A 241 5.52 -18.59 -11.06
C THR A 241 5.16 -17.91 -9.74
N ARG A 242 4.89 -18.70 -8.69
CA ARG A 242 4.55 -18.19 -7.37
C ARG A 242 5.80 -18.06 -6.53
N VAL A 243 6.11 -16.83 -6.13
CA VAL A 243 7.28 -16.51 -5.30
C VAL A 243 6.88 -15.68 -4.09
N LEU A 244 7.71 -15.70 -3.04
CA LEU A 244 7.51 -14.87 -1.85
C LEU A 244 8.36 -13.61 -1.96
N PHE A 245 7.74 -12.47 -1.72
CA PHE A 245 8.36 -11.17 -1.61
C PHE A 245 8.61 -10.81 -0.15
N ALA A 246 9.81 -10.35 0.14
CA ALA A 246 10.27 -9.83 1.41
C ALA A 246 10.35 -8.31 1.35
N ALA A 247 9.42 -7.62 2.03
CA ALA A 247 9.48 -6.18 2.20
C ALA A 247 10.72 -5.76 3.01
N ALA A 248 11.23 -4.56 2.74
CA ALA A 248 12.34 -3.97 3.48
C ALA A 248 11.94 -3.66 4.94
N GLU A 249 10.69 -3.24 5.17
CA GLU A 249 10.12 -3.12 6.51
C GLU A 249 9.77 -4.52 7.06
N ARG A 250 10.50 -4.94 8.11
CA ARG A 250 10.39 -6.26 8.75
C ARG A 250 9.04 -6.49 9.43
N LEU A 251 8.30 -5.43 9.75
CA LEU A 251 6.97 -5.52 10.32
C LEU A 251 5.90 -5.99 9.32
N ILE A 252 6.21 -5.96 8.02
CA ILE A 252 5.30 -6.41 6.95
C ILE A 252 5.51 -7.91 6.73
N PRO A 253 4.44 -8.73 6.69
CA PRO A 253 4.55 -10.15 6.39
C PRO A 253 5.09 -10.36 4.96
N ARG A 254 5.64 -11.56 4.67
CA ARG A 254 5.93 -11.91 3.27
C ARG A 254 4.66 -11.82 2.42
N ILE A 255 4.81 -11.36 1.20
CA ILE A 255 3.71 -11.23 0.24
C ILE A 255 3.91 -12.29 -0.83
N ARG A 256 2.87 -13.06 -1.15
CA ARG A 256 2.92 -13.97 -2.28
C ARG A 256 2.62 -13.19 -3.55
N ILE A 257 3.52 -13.27 -4.52
CA ILE A 257 3.34 -12.68 -5.85
C ILE A 257 3.39 -13.78 -6.90
N GLU A 258 2.67 -13.59 -8.00
CA GLU A 258 2.72 -14.45 -9.18
C GLU A 258 3.39 -13.68 -10.31
N THR A 259 4.52 -14.17 -10.80
CA THR A 259 5.30 -13.51 -11.86
C THR A 259 6.00 -14.55 -12.72
N ARG A 260 6.03 -14.30 -14.03
CA ARG A 260 6.83 -15.10 -14.98
C ARG A 260 8.27 -14.60 -15.09
N GLN A 261 8.59 -13.46 -14.49
CA GLN A 261 9.89 -12.80 -14.56
C GLN A 261 10.75 -13.03 -13.31
N ALA A 262 10.46 -14.06 -12.50
CA ALA A 262 11.14 -14.32 -11.22
C ALA A 262 12.67 -14.37 -11.36
N GLU A 263 13.21 -14.96 -12.42
CA GLU A 263 14.66 -15.00 -12.65
C GLU A 263 15.26 -13.60 -12.85
N HIS A 264 14.56 -12.72 -13.57
CA HIS A 264 15.02 -11.36 -13.86
C HIS A 264 14.89 -10.41 -12.66
N LEU A 265 13.91 -10.64 -11.79
CA LEU A 265 13.67 -9.86 -10.59
C LEU A 265 14.56 -10.30 -9.42
N THR A 266 15.18 -11.47 -9.50
CA THR A 266 16.05 -11.99 -8.44
C THR A 266 17.29 -11.10 -8.29
N GLY A 267 17.60 -10.71 -7.05
CA GLY A 267 18.73 -9.81 -6.76
C GLY A 267 18.46 -8.32 -7.01
N LYS A 268 17.24 -7.96 -7.44
CA LYS A 268 16.81 -6.57 -7.60
C LYS A 268 15.93 -6.11 -6.45
N ARG A 269 15.94 -4.80 -6.19
CA ARG A 269 14.93 -4.11 -5.38
C ARG A 269 13.71 -3.86 -6.25
N ILE A 270 12.55 -4.32 -5.79
CA ILE A 270 11.28 -4.20 -6.50
C ILE A 270 10.21 -3.61 -5.58
N ILE A 271 9.15 -3.10 -6.19
CA ILE A 271 7.96 -2.59 -5.50
C ILE A 271 6.81 -3.57 -5.68
N VAL A 272 6.14 -3.92 -4.60
CA VAL A 272 4.97 -4.79 -4.55
C VAL A 272 3.85 -4.11 -3.78
N ALA A 273 2.61 -4.25 -4.26
CA ALA A 273 1.41 -3.81 -3.56
C ALA A 273 0.60 -5.02 -3.09
N ILE A 274 -0.01 -4.94 -1.91
CA ILE A 274 -0.93 -5.97 -1.40
C ILE A 274 -2.31 -5.75 -2.00
N ASP A 275 -2.91 -6.81 -2.54
CA ASP A 275 -4.25 -6.78 -3.12
C ASP A 275 -5.29 -7.37 -2.18
N ASN A 276 -5.02 -8.54 -1.61
CA ASN A 276 -5.94 -9.24 -0.71
C ASN A 276 -5.18 -10.18 0.23
N TRP A 277 -5.82 -10.57 1.33
CA TRP A 277 -5.35 -11.65 2.18
C TRP A 277 -6.49 -12.66 2.40
N PRO A 278 -6.55 -13.73 1.59
CA PRO A 278 -7.52 -14.81 1.71
C PRO A 278 -7.41 -15.57 3.05
N ARG A 279 -8.51 -16.18 3.49
CA ARG A 279 -8.59 -16.89 4.78
C ARG A 279 -7.87 -18.22 4.79
N ASP A 280 -7.66 -18.82 3.63
CA ASP A 280 -6.95 -20.08 3.40
C ASP A 280 -5.46 -19.87 3.08
N SER A 281 -4.98 -18.62 3.07
CA SER A 281 -3.61 -18.28 2.74
C SER A 281 -2.83 -17.73 3.92
N ARG A 282 -1.68 -18.37 4.24
CA ARG A 282 -0.74 -17.89 5.28
C ARG A 282 -0.14 -16.52 5.01
N TYR A 283 -0.07 -16.12 3.74
CA TYR A 283 0.55 -14.87 3.28
C TYR A 283 -0.49 -14.04 2.50
N PRO A 284 -0.46 -12.71 2.59
CA PRO A 284 -1.21 -11.85 1.67
C PRO A 284 -0.75 -12.11 0.23
N VAL A 285 -1.68 -11.90 -0.71
CA VAL A 285 -1.42 -11.90 -2.14
C VAL A 285 -1.23 -10.46 -2.60
N GLY A 286 -0.26 -10.25 -3.47
CA GLY A 286 0.03 -8.96 -4.07
C GLY A 286 0.54 -9.08 -5.49
N HIS A 287 0.74 -7.94 -6.13
CA HIS A 287 1.29 -7.85 -7.48
C HIS A 287 2.56 -7.00 -7.52
N TYR A 288 3.38 -7.30 -8.52
CA TYR A 288 4.55 -6.51 -8.88
C TYR A 288 4.14 -5.19 -9.53
N VAL A 289 4.74 -4.08 -9.08
CA VAL A 289 4.47 -2.73 -9.60
C VAL A 289 5.56 -2.30 -10.59
N ARG A 290 6.81 -2.28 -10.12
CA ARG A 290 8.02 -1.92 -10.90
C ARG A 290 9.31 -2.36 -10.21
N SER A 291 10.39 -2.45 -10.98
CA SER A 291 11.75 -2.61 -10.48
C SER A 291 12.38 -1.24 -10.18
N ILE A 292 13.15 -1.16 -9.10
CA ILE A 292 13.92 0.03 -8.73
C ILE A 292 15.34 -0.11 -9.32
N GLY A 293 16.03 -1.20 -8.96
CA GLY A 293 17.42 -1.40 -9.39
C GLY A 293 18.07 -2.62 -8.74
N VAL A 294 19.38 -2.76 -8.87
CA VAL A 294 20.14 -3.89 -8.31
C VAL A 294 20.35 -3.68 -6.81
N ALA A 295 20.17 -4.73 -6.00
CA ALA A 295 20.40 -4.62 -4.56
C ALA A 295 21.87 -4.28 -4.24
N GLY A 296 22.08 -3.34 -3.31
CA GLY A 296 23.41 -2.88 -2.91
C GLY A 296 23.99 -1.72 -3.74
N ASP A 297 23.34 -1.35 -4.84
CA ASP A 297 23.65 -0.11 -5.56
C ASP A 297 23.20 1.13 -4.76
N ARG A 298 24.04 2.16 -4.68
CA ARG A 298 23.83 3.30 -3.78
C ARG A 298 22.57 4.09 -4.16
N GLU A 299 22.39 4.35 -5.44
CA GLU A 299 21.26 5.07 -6.01
C GLU A 299 19.96 4.29 -5.76
N THR A 300 19.99 2.98 -6.00
CA THR A 300 18.87 2.07 -5.75
C THR A 300 18.47 2.05 -4.26
N GLU A 301 19.41 1.88 -3.34
CA GLU A 301 19.10 1.82 -1.90
C GLU A 301 18.63 3.18 -1.36
N ASN A 302 19.12 4.30 -1.91
CA ASN A 302 18.62 5.63 -1.57
C ASN A 302 17.16 5.81 -2.03
N GLU A 303 16.83 5.39 -3.26
CA GLU A 303 15.44 5.45 -3.76
C GLU A 303 14.50 4.59 -2.89
N VAL A 304 14.93 3.37 -2.51
CA VAL A 304 14.18 2.49 -1.60
C VAL A 304 13.91 3.19 -0.26
N LEU A 305 14.92 3.86 0.32
CA LEU A 305 14.77 4.56 1.60
C LEU A 305 13.72 5.69 1.51
N LEU A 306 13.77 6.48 0.44
CA LEU A 306 12.84 7.60 0.20
C LEU A 306 11.41 7.09 -0.01
N LEU A 307 11.23 6.03 -0.80
CA LEU A 307 9.92 5.40 -1.03
C LEU A 307 9.32 4.80 0.25
N GLU A 308 10.12 4.15 1.08
CA GLU A 308 9.63 3.53 2.33
C GLU A 308 9.14 4.54 3.37
N HIS A 309 9.67 5.77 3.32
CA HIS A 309 9.31 6.87 4.22
C HIS A 309 8.37 7.89 3.57
N ASP A 310 7.81 7.56 2.40
CA ASP A 310 6.87 8.42 1.66
C ASP A 310 7.44 9.81 1.38
N VAL A 311 8.73 9.87 1.02
CA VAL A 311 9.43 11.10 0.63
C VAL A 311 9.38 11.24 -0.89
N PRO A 312 8.62 12.23 -1.42
CA PRO A 312 8.57 12.47 -2.86
C PRO A 312 9.94 12.92 -3.37
N HIS A 313 10.50 12.17 -4.31
CA HIS A 313 11.83 12.42 -4.88
C HIS A 313 11.82 12.44 -6.41
N GLY A 314 10.62 12.42 -7.01
CA GLY A 314 10.45 12.65 -8.44
C GLY A 314 10.69 14.13 -8.78
N PRO A 315 10.95 14.44 -10.07
CA PRO A 315 11.04 15.82 -10.52
C PRO A 315 9.72 16.56 -10.30
N PHE A 316 9.80 17.88 -10.15
CA PHE A 316 8.60 18.72 -10.12
C PHE A 316 7.84 18.64 -11.45
N SER A 317 6.52 18.85 -11.42
CA SER A 317 5.72 18.85 -12.63
C SER A 317 5.94 20.12 -13.45
N ASP A 318 5.65 20.06 -14.75
CA ASP A 318 5.75 21.23 -15.65
C ASP A 318 4.90 22.41 -15.17
N ALA A 319 3.77 22.13 -14.51
CA ALA A 319 2.93 23.17 -13.91
C ALA A 319 3.64 23.92 -12.77
N VAL A 320 4.47 23.22 -11.97
CA VAL A 320 5.29 23.85 -10.93
C VAL A 320 6.41 24.66 -11.58
N TYR A 321 7.08 24.11 -12.59
CA TYR A 321 8.11 24.84 -13.34
C TYR A 321 7.57 26.11 -14.02
N ALA A 322 6.34 26.07 -14.52
CA ALA A 322 5.68 27.23 -15.14
C ALA A 322 5.43 28.39 -14.16
N CYS A 323 5.42 28.14 -12.85
CA CYS A 323 5.30 29.17 -11.81
C CYS A 323 6.64 29.87 -11.50
N LEU A 324 7.77 29.33 -11.96
CA LEU A 324 9.07 29.95 -11.73
C LEU A 324 9.18 31.28 -12.50
N PRO A 325 9.89 32.28 -11.93
CA PRO A 325 10.13 33.52 -12.65
C PRO A 325 10.97 33.27 -13.90
N ARG A 326 10.78 34.12 -14.91
CA ARG A 326 11.60 34.08 -16.12
C ARG A 326 13.05 34.42 -15.77
N ILE A 327 13.97 33.66 -16.35
CA ILE A 327 15.42 33.84 -16.20
C ILE A 327 15.95 34.61 -17.42
N PRO A 328 16.87 35.59 -17.27
CA PRO A 328 17.47 36.03 -16.01
C PRO A 328 16.49 36.81 -15.13
N TRP A 329 16.46 36.49 -13.84
CA TRP A 329 15.65 37.20 -12.87
C TRP A 329 16.21 38.61 -12.66
N GLN A 330 15.31 39.61 -12.68
CA GLN A 330 15.64 40.99 -12.37
C GLN A 330 14.80 41.46 -11.19
N MET A 331 15.42 42.21 -10.28
CA MET A 331 14.75 42.75 -9.12
C MET A 331 13.68 43.76 -9.56
N PRO A 332 12.39 43.56 -9.22
CA PRO A 332 11.35 44.53 -9.52
C PRO A 332 11.50 45.79 -8.67
N ASP A 333 11.12 46.94 -9.24
CA ASP A 333 11.14 48.23 -8.53
C ASP A 333 9.91 48.33 -7.61
N GLU A 334 10.11 47.94 -6.35
CA GLU A 334 9.05 47.80 -5.35
C GLU A 334 9.23 48.82 -4.22
N ASN A 335 8.46 49.92 -4.27
CA ASN A 335 8.52 51.03 -3.30
C ASN A 335 8.24 50.66 -1.83
N HIS A 336 7.73 49.45 -1.58
CA HIS A 336 7.44 48.97 -0.23
C HIS A 336 8.63 48.22 0.41
N ARG A 337 9.70 47.93 -0.35
CA ARG A 337 10.91 47.29 0.16
C ARG A 337 11.91 48.34 0.66
N LYS A 338 12.54 48.08 1.81
CA LYS A 338 13.63 48.90 2.35
C LYS A 338 14.94 48.50 1.70
N ASP A 339 15.73 49.48 1.27
CA ASP A 339 17.08 49.25 0.76
C ASP A 339 18.09 49.17 1.92
N LEU A 340 18.65 47.98 2.13
CA LEU A 340 19.65 47.71 3.18
C LEU A 340 21.01 47.30 2.58
N ARG A 341 21.22 47.51 1.27
CA ARG A 341 22.45 47.08 0.58
C ARG A 341 23.73 47.77 1.07
N SER A 342 23.62 48.85 1.85
CA SER A 342 24.75 49.53 2.48
C SER A 342 25.25 48.86 3.77
N LEU A 343 24.49 47.92 4.34
CA LEU A 343 24.88 47.22 5.57
C LEU A 343 25.90 46.12 5.27
N THR A 344 26.83 45.91 6.21
CA THR A 344 27.76 44.77 6.15
C THR A 344 27.04 43.52 6.65
N ILE A 345 26.58 42.70 5.71
CA ILE A 345 25.84 41.46 5.97
C ILE A 345 26.76 40.26 5.67
N CYS A 346 26.72 39.23 6.52
CA CYS A 346 27.41 37.96 6.28
C CYS A 346 26.50 36.76 6.59
N SER A 347 26.72 35.63 5.91
CA SER A 347 26.16 34.32 6.26
C SER A 347 27.26 33.42 6.84
N VAL A 348 26.89 32.45 7.67
CA VAL A 348 27.82 31.49 8.27
C VAL A 348 27.32 30.08 7.98
N ASP A 349 27.84 29.51 6.90
CA ASP A 349 27.35 28.26 6.35
C ASP A 349 28.38 27.11 6.46
N PRO A 350 27.92 25.85 6.55
CA PRO A 350 28.78 24.69 6.42
C PRO A 350 29.47 24.62 5.02
N PRO A 351 30.64 23.96 4.91
CA PRO A 351 31.28 23.74 3.62
C PRO A 351 30.36 22.98 2.64
N GLY A 352 30.16 23.54 1.44
CA GLY A 352 29.33 22.94 0.39
C GLY A 352 27.85 23.37 0.40
N CYS A 353 27.46 24.33 1.25
CA CYS A 353 26.13 24.95 1.22
C CYS A 353 25.84 25.57 -0.15
N THR A 354 24.66 25.29 -0.70
CA THR A 354 24.19 25.81 -2.00
C THR A 354 22.96 26.72 -1.87
N ASP A 355 22.29 26.64 -0.73
CA ASP A 355 21.00 27.22 -0.37
C ASP A 355 21.19 28.07 0.89
N ILE A 356 21.60 29.32 0.69
CA ILE A 356 21.83 30.29 1.77
C ILE A 356 20.50 30.94 2.14
N ASP A 357 19.94 30.54 3.27
CA ASP A 357 18.63 31.02 3.75
C ASP A 357 18.74 32.17 4.77
N ASP A 358 19.87 32.26 5.49
CA ASP A 358 20.09 33.23 6.56
C ASP A 358 21.33 34.10 6.34
N ALA A 359 21.22 35.33 6.83
CA ALA A 359 22.30 36.30 6.80
C ALA A 359 22.10 37.29 7.95
N PHE A 360 23.21 37.71 8.57
CA PHE A 360 23.19 38.50 9.78
C PHE A 360 24.03 39.76 9.63
N HIS A 361 23.71 40.75 10.45
CA HIS A 361 24.58 41.89 10.67
C HIS A 361 24.54 42.34 12.13
N CYS A 362 25.57 43.05 12.57
CA CYS A 362 25.60 43.65 13.90
C CYS A 362 26.31 45.01 13.80
N ILE A 363 25.58 46.08 14.14
CA ILE A 363 26.09 47.46 14.11
C ILE A 363 25.96 48.06 15.49
N GLN A 364 27.06 48.64 15.99
CA GLN A 364 27.02 49.40 17.23
C GLN A 364 26.43 50.79 16.97
N ILE A 365 25.28 51.09 17.59
CA ILE A 365 24.56 52.35 17.44
C ILE A 365 24.72 53.30 18.65
N ALA A 366 25.23 52.78 19.77
CA ALA A 366 25.68 53.56 20.93
C ALA A 366 26.71 52.77 21.75
N SER A 367 27.31 53.38 22.78
CA SER A 367 28.33 52.75 23.63
C SER A 367 27.90 51.40 24.22
N ASP A 368 26.60 51.20 24.48
CA ASP A 368 26.02 50.00 25.09
C ASP A 368 24.87 49.39 24.25
N ARG A 369 24.66 49.85 23.02
CA ARG A 369 23.52 49.45 22.18
C ARG A 369 23.95 49.03 20.79
N TYR A 370 23.46 47.87 20.38
CA TYR A 370 23.67 47.28 19.07
C TYR A 370 22.33 47.10 18.36
N GLU A 371 22.34 47.33 17.06
CA GLU A 371 21.30 46.90 16.14
C GLU A 371 21.79 45.61 15.49
N ASN A 372 21.03 44.54 15.66
CA ASN A 372 21.29 43.26 15.01
C ASN A 372 19.98 42.71 14.43
N THR A 373 20.10 41.92 13.39
CA THR A 373 19.00 41.12 12.83
C THR A 373 19.58 39.87 12.21
#